data_AF-A0A370H4U0-F1
#
_entry.id   AF-A0A370H4U0-F1
#
_cell.length_a   1.000
_cell.length_b   1.000
_cell.length_c   1.000
_cell.angle_alpha   90.00
_cell.angle_beta   90.00
_cell.angle_gamma   90.00
#
_symmetry.space_group_name_H-M   'P 1'
#
loop_
_entity.id
_entity.type
_entity.pdbx_description
1 polymer ?
#
loop_
_entity_poly.entity_id
_entity_poly.type
_entity_poly.pdbx_seq_one_letter_code
_entity_poly.pdbx_strand_id
1 'polypeptide(L)' 'LQPNPVHLDPRWASLSHGVHQLNATLLVILNVDAVLAFETERQAA' A
#
# COMPACT_ATOMS: atom_id res chain seq x y z
N LEU A 1 8.87 10.50 -0.49
CA LEU A 1 7.53 9.90 -0.22
C LEU A 1 7.05 10.46 1.10
N GLN A 2 5.75 10.71 1.21
CA GLN A 2 5.13 10.98 2.50
C GLN A 2 4.76 9.64 3.16
N PRO A 3 4.71 9.57 4.49
CA PRO A 3 4.26 8.36 5.18
C PRO A 3 2.81 8.02 4.79
N ASN A 4 2.42 6.77 4.98
CA ASN A 4 1.02 6.37 4.82
C ASN A 4 0.13 7.23 5.74
N PRO A 5 -1.03 7.71 5.24
CA PRO A 5 -1.98 8.43 6.08
C PRO A 5 -2.37 7.57 7.29
N VAL A 6 -2.48 8.20 8.46
CA VAL A 6 -2.82 7.50 9.72
C VAL A 6 -4.18 6.81 9.69
N HIS A 7 -5.06 7.23 8.79
CA HIS A 7 -6.40 6.67 8.59
C HIS A 7 -6.46 5.69 7.40
N LEU A 8 -5.33 5.33 6.80
CA LEU A 8 -5.29 4.29 5.78
C LEU A 8 -5.55 2.92 6.44
N ASP A 9 -6.35 2.08 5.80
CA ASP A 9 -6.59 0.72 6.27
C ASP A 9 -5.26 -0.03 6.45
N PRO A 10 -5.05 -0.72 7.59
CA PRO A 10 -3.78 -1.39 7.89
C PRO A 10 -3.33 -2.41 6.86
N ARG A 11 -4.25 -3.12 6.19
CA ARG A 11 -3.91 -4.08 5.13
C ARG A 11 -3.40 -3.39 3.88
N TRP A 12 -3.96 -2.22 3.55
CA TRP A 12 -3.43 -1.39 2.47
C TRP A 12 -2.11 -0.71 2.86
N ALA A 13 -1.97 -0.32 4.13
CA ALA A 13 -0.73 0.26 4.64
C ALA A 13 0.45 -0.73 4.60
N SER A 14 0.22 -2.03 4.86
CA SER A 14 1.25 -3.06 4.75
C SER A 14 1.71 -3.33 3.32
N LEU A 15 0.90 -2.98 2.32
CA LEU A 15 1.21 -3.15 0.90
C LEU A 15 1.80 -1.87 0.26
N SER A 16 2.01 -0.81 1.03
CA SER A 16 2.40 0.51 0.52
C SER A 16 3.76 0.97 1.06
N HIS A 17 4.58 1.56 0.20
CA HIS A 17 5.82 2.27 0.59
C HIS A 17 5.57 3.69 1.11
N GLY A 18 4.34 4.18 1.05
CA GLY A 18 3.95 5.55 1.37
C GLY A 18 3.09 6.17 0.27
N VAL A 19 2.87 7.48 0.36
CA VAL A 19 2.10 8.21 -0.65
C VAL A 19 2.95 9.28 -1.34
N HIS A 20 2.58 9.57 -2.57
CA HIS A 20 3.04 10.73 -3.31
C HIS A 20 1.88 11.72 -3.45
N GLN A 21 2.12 12.98 -3.11
CA GLN A 21 1.12 14.02 -3.24
C GLN A 21 1.29 14.72 -4.59
N LEU A 22 0.24 14.68 -5.41
CA LEU A 22 0.15 15.43 -6.65
C LEU A 22 -1.00 16.43 -6.53
N ASN A 23 -0.67 17.71 -6.48
CA ASN A 23 -1.64 18.80 -6.28
C ASN A 23 -2.53 18.51 -5.05
N ALA A 24 -3.81 18.24 -5.27
CA ALA A 24 -4.81 17.92 -4.25
C ALA A 24 -5.13 16.41 -4.12
N THR A 25 -4.34 15.54 -4.74
CA THR A 25 -4.56 14.08 -4.74
C THR A 25 -3.38 13.36 -4.09
N LEU A 26 -3.69 12.30 -3.33
CA LEU A 26 -2.69 11.37 -2.82
C LEU A 26 -2.70 10.10 -3.66
N LEU A 27 -1.52 9.73 -4.16
CA LEU A 27 -1.28 8.48 -4.86
C LEU A 27 -0.52 7.53 -3.95
N VAL A 28 -1.06 6.34 -3.77
CA VAL A 28 -0.40 5.26 -3.04
C VAL A 28 0.73 4.70 -3.90
N ILE A 29 1.91 4.55 -3.32
CA ILE A 29 3.02 3.86 -3.96
C ILE A 29 3.02 2.41 -3.48
N LEU A 30 2.51 1.53 -4.33
CA LEU A 30 2.33 0.13 -4.03
C LEU A 30 3.67 -0.63 -4.04
N ASN A 31 3.91 -1.44 -3.02
CA ASN A 31 4.98 -2.43 -2.99
C ASN A 31 4.53 -3.65 -3.78
N VAL A 32 5.05 -3.82 -5.00
CA VAL A 32 4.68 -4.93 -5.88
C VAL A 32 5.05 -6.28 -5.28
N ASP A 33 6.21 -6.40 -4.64
CA ASP A 33 6.66 -7.67 -4.04
C ASP A 33 5.73 -8.09 -2.89
N ALA A 34 5.31 -7.15 -2.04
CA ALA A 34 4.37 -7.42 -0.96
C ALA A 34 2.99 -7.84 -1.46
N VAL A 35 2.53 -7.26 -2.58
CA VAL A 35 1.24 -7.62 -3.19
C VAL A 35 1.26 -9.03 -3.75
N LEU A 36 2.31 -9.40 -4.48
CA LEU A 36 2.46 -10.75 -5.04
C LEU A 36 2.55 -11.81 -3.92
N ALA A 37 3.23 -11.49 -2.82
CA ALA A 37 3.27 -12.35 -1.63
C ALA A 37 1.90 -12.50 -0.97
N PHE A 38 1.15 -11.39 -0.81
CA PHE A 38 -0.19 -11.41 -0.21
C PHE A 38 -1.20 -12.24 -1.02
N GLU A 39 -1.16 -12.17 -2.36
CA GLU A 39 -2.01 -13.01 -3.20
C GLU A 39 -1.69 -14.50 -3.07
N THR A 40 -0.41 -14.84 -2.93
CA THR A 40 0.04 -16.22 -2.74
C THR A 40 -0.51 -16.82 -1.43
N GLU A 41 -0.47 -16.06 -0.33
CA GLU A 41 -1.06 -16.50 0.95
C GLU A 41 -2.57 -16.70 0.87
N ARG A 42 -3.28 -15.82 0.14
CA ARG A 42 -4.72 -15.95 -0.10
C ARG A 42 -5.12 -17.17 -0.92
N GLN A 43 -4.25 -17.65 -1.81
CA GLN A 43 -4.52 -18.83 -2.64
C GLN A 43 -4.28 -20.14 -1.88
N ALA A 44 -3.48 -20.11 -0.80
CA ALA A 44 -3.14 -21.28 0.01
C ALA A 44 -4.14 -21.55 1.15
N ALA A 45 -5.05 -20.61 1.45
CA ALA A 45 -6.06 -20.68 2.51
C ALA A 45 -7.45 -21.05 1.97
#